data_AF-A0AAD8FFV7-F1
#
_entry.id   AF-A0AAD8FFV7-F1
#
_cell.length_a   1.000
_cell.length_b   1.000
_cell.length_c   1.000
_cell.angle_alpha   90.00
_cell.angle_beta   90.00
_cell.angle_gamma   90.00
#
_symmetry.space_group_name_H-M   'P 1'
#
loop_
_entity.id
_entity.type
_entity.pdbx_description
1 polymer ?
#
loop_
_entity_poly.entity_id
_entity_poly.type
_entity_poly.pdbx_seq_one_letter_code
_entity_poly.pdbx_strand_id
1 'polypeptide(L)'
;MPLLRIYKTSSLDKRCNIYCHLIAKEYCTKSSHRRIHYIIGTLITRCDYTFAQIWHKESKKHIACDGKLAFFDNYEKCISCIHPGNFPLFVIQKPRPGKIEDGLIMEGLPETVDLPHQGYKGCIFTINSDNFLFRVDLESGQVLEEVYLGDSSVKFRRLQWNTIDESFIVCTTKKCQQINGRAPESGDIMQLVVLSCMPLEFICKFSITKKIFGKSTCDATIFLNILVVMHTSSYVCMYSLERIIKQSLTHQQKLYTKLQDGSSYGLYPSALTQNIEISETPECLFQVRCQQHDVMLTMPPCYYVMCPYGKNQGYECWSFKTNQKVVGGYIKPEEDEQNDRISLHADDSGRILHMKNEELRVLKLVEMSDGKERQLVDDFVIKCHEQSKHQAPIVSQSGRIIKQRRREGCIDLPERLVHTMGYSDDLDMIFLLSSAQPLSDYQAQQTYVGFYDNWNGKLLRQFVLERRAFETLERSLFYQLDTISHVIKTMDRKFECSVLKLQAVPDLTDECYTKKKEQQSPRRRVQSHR
;
A
#
# COMPACT_ATOMS: atom_id res chain seq x y z
N MET A 1 33.24 13.38 15.28
CA MET A 1 33.08 12.31 14.27
C MET A 1 34.04 11.17 14.57
N PRO A 2 33.59 9.99 15.03
CA PRO A 2 34.39 8.79 14.94
C PRO A 2 34.07 8.08 13.62
N LEU A 3 35.06 8.05 12.73
CA LEU A 3 35.11 7.19 11.56
C LEU A 3 35.05 5.73 12.01
N LEU A 4 33.93 5.06 11.78
CA LEU A 4 33.82 3.62 12.01
C LEU A 4 34.52 2.89 10.86
N ARG A 5 35.70 2.32 11.15
CA ARG A 5 36.33 1.29 10.31
C ARG A 5 35.40 0.08 10.30
N ILE A 6 34.69 -0.13 9.20
CA ILE A 6 34.08 -1.42 8.89
C ILE A 6 35.26 -2.39 8.72
N TYR A 7 35.44 -3.30 9.68
CA TYR A 7 36.46 -4.34 9.61
C TYR A 7 36.22 -5.19 8.36
N LYS A 8 37.33 -5.56 7.69
CA LYS A 8 37.35 -6.54 6.60
C LYS A 8 36.48 -7.73 7.00
N THR A 9 35.49 -8.00 6.15
CA THR A 9 34.58 -9.13 6.18
C THR A 9 35.35 -10.44 6.05
N SER A 10 35.84 -10.98 7.17
CA SER A 10 36.25 -12.39 7.25
C SER A 10 35.01 -13.24 7.49
N SER A 11 34.75 -14.16 6.55
CA SER A 11 33.65 -15.13 6.48
C SER A 11 32.23 -14.55 6.51
N LEU A 12 31.87 -13.80 5.47
CA LEU A 12 30.47 -13.64 5.07
C LEU A 12 29.95 -15.00 4.59
N ASP A 13 28.96 -15.59 5.26
CA ASP A 13 28.08 -16.51 4.56
C ASP A 13 27.23 -15.67 3.61
N LYS A 14 27.51 -15.75 2.31
CA LYS A 14 26.90 -14.94 1.26
C LYS A 14 25.37 -15.14 1.13
N ARG A 15 24.79 -16.05 1.92
CA ARG A 15 23.36 -16.41 1.88
C ARG A 15 22.52 -15.77 2.98
N CYS A 16 23.12 -15.07 3.95
CA CYS A 16 22.39 -14.56 5.11
C CYS A 16 21.94 -13.10 4.94
N ASN A 17 20.70 -12.85 5.38
CA ASN A 17 19.99 -11.57 5.32
C ASN A 17 20.73 -10.46 6.11
N ILE A 18 20.97 -9.31 5.46
CA ILE A 18 21.75 -8.20 6.03
C ILE A 18 21.05 -7.58 7.24
N TYR A 19 19.74 -7.43 7.21
CA TYR A 19 18.95 -6.94 8.33
C TYR A 19 19.03 -7.89 9.52
N CYS A 20 18.91 -9.20 9.30
CA CYS A 20 19.03 -10.19 10.39
C CYS A 20 20.41 -10.20 11.03
N HIS A 21 21.46 -9.90 10.26
CA HIS A 21 22.79 -9.69 10.82
C HIS A 21 22.90 -8.41 11.64
N LEU A 22 22.20 -7.35 11.24
CA LEU A 22 22.15 -6.11 12.01
C LEU A 22 21.40 -6.32 13.33
N ILE A 23 20.26 -7.02 13.33
CA ILE A 23 19.54 -7.43 14.54
C ILE A 23 20.40 -8.35 15.42
N ALA A 24 21.06 -9.36 14.86
CA ALA A 24 21.86 -10.28 15.67
C ALA A 24 23.00 -9.56 16.43
N LYS A 25 23.49 -8.44 15.88
CA LYS A 25 24.49 -7.56 16.51
C LYS A 25 23.88 -6.52 17.47
N GLU A 26 22.56 -6.46 17.57
CA GLU A 26 21.77 -5.48 18.31
C GLU A 26 21.77 -5.73 19.83
N TYR A 27 21.95 -6.97 20.25
CA TYR A 27 21.95 -7.42 21.66
C TYR A 27 23.00 -6.74 22.57
N CYS A 28 23.79 -5.78 22.07
CA CYS A 28 24.86 -5.11 22.82
C CYS A 28 24.68 -3.59 23.05
N THR A 29 23.69 -2.88 22.47
CA THR A 29 23.62 -1.40 22.63
C THR A 29 22.21 -0.79 22.68
N LYS A 30 21.95 0.09 23.67
CA LYS A 30 20.67 0.76 23.99
C LYS A 30 20.15 1.81 22.98
N SER A 31 20.74 1.96 21.79
CA SER A 31 20.43 3.02 20.80
C SER A 31 20.40 2.45 19.37
N SER A 32 19.59 1.42 19.14
CA SER A 32 19.76 0.52 17.99
C SER A 32 18.83 0.78 16.80
N HIS A 33 17.54 1.02 17.01
CA HIS A 33 16.56 1.08 15.91
C HIS A 33 16.90 2.13 14.83
N ARG A 34 17.16 3.38 15.25
CA ARG A 34 17.59 4.46 14.35
C ARG A 34 18.91 4.16 13.65
N ARG A 35 19.80 3.42 14.31
CA ARG A 35 21.10 3.02 13.75
C ARG A 35 20.94 1.96 12.66
N ILE A 36 20.03 1.00 12.84
CA ILE A 36 19.74 -0.02 11.83
C ILE A 36 19.17 0.64 10.57
N HIS A 37 18.17 1.50 10.71
CA HIS A 37 17.59 2.26 9.59
C HIS A 37 18.64 3.12 8.88
N TYR A 38 19.49 3.83 9.63
CA TYR A 38 20.61 4.57 9.05
C TYR A 38 21.56 3.67 8.25
N ILE A 39 21.90 2.48 8.77
CA ILE A 39 22.75 1.53 8.07
C ILE A 39 22.06 1.03 6.80
N ILE A 40 20.79 0.64 6.86
CA ILE A 40 20.02 0.17 5.70
C ILE A 40 19.96 1.26 4.62
N GLY A 41 19.59 2.50 4.99
CA GLY A 41 19.59 3.64 4.06
C GLY A 41 20.98 3.87 3.45
N THR A 42 22.04 3.74 4.25
CA THR A 42 23.41 3.81 3.73
C THR A 42 23.69 2.68 2.73
N LEU A 43 23.30 1.44 3.02
CA LEU A 43 23.54 0.30 2.15
C LEU A 43 22.81 0.42 0.81
N ILE A 44 21.57 0.90 0.82
CA ILE A 44 20.77 1.12 -0.39
C ILE A 44 21.41 2.15 -1.30
N THR A 45 22.02 3.19 -0.74
CA THR A 45 22.68 4.24 -1.54
C THR A 45 24.05 3.86 -2.06
N ARG A 46 24.66 2.77 -1.56
CA ARG A 46 25.98 2.33 -2.00
C ARG A 46 25.93 1.55 -3.32
N CYS A 47 26.99 1.67 -4.11
CA CYS A 47 27.11 1.00 -5.40
C CYS A 47 27.55 -0.47 -5.33
N ASP A 48 28.05 -0.92 -4.18
CA ASP A 48 28.47 -2.31 -3.93
C ASP A 48 27.33 -3.20 -3.44
N TYR A 49 26.09 -2.73 -3.49
CA TYR A 49 24.89 -3.50 -3.18
C TYR A 49 23.89 -3.47 -4.34
N THR A 50 23.12 -4.54 -4.47
CA THR A 50 22.03 -4.68 -5.45
C THR A 50 20.87 -5.48 -4.85
N PHE A 51 19.68 -5.37 -5.44
CA PHE A 51 18.57 -6.26 -5.14
C PHE A 51 18.63 -7.51 -6.02
N ALA A 52 18.76 -8.67 -5.40
CA ALA A 52 18.75 -9.96 -6.09
C ALA A 52 17.45 -10.71 -5.75
N GLN A 53 16.82 -11.33 -6.75
CA GLN A 53 15.63 -12.14 -6.52
C GLN A 53 15.98 -13.38 -5.71
N ILE A 54 15.35 -13.54 -4.54
CA ILE A 54 15.59 -14.68 -3.65
C ILE A 54 14.58 -15.80 -3.85
N TRP A 55 13.34 -15.47 -4.25
CA TRP A 55 12.34 -16.45 -4.63
C TRP A 55 11.25 -15.83 -5.49
N HIS A 56 10.53 -16.71 -6.16
CA HIS A 56 9.40 -16.40 -7.00
C HIS A 56 8.36 -17.52 -6.89
N LYS A 57 7.08 -17.17 -6.76
CA LYS A 57 5.96 -18.13 -6.71
C LYS A 57 4.76 -17.59 -7.47
N GLU A 58 4.02 -18.49 -8.09
CA GLU A 58 2.76 -18.21 -8.78
C GLU A 58 1.56 -18.86 -8.07
N SER A 59 0.38 -18.28 -8.23
CA SER A 59 -0.89 -18.89 -7.82
C SER A 59 -2.00 -18.58 -8.82
N LYS A 60 -2.96 -19.50 -8.93
CA LYS A 60 -4.23 -19.27 -9.65
C LYS A 60 -5.24 -18.47 -8.80
N LYS A 61 -4.98 -18.34 -7.50
CA LYS A 61 -5.80 -17.61 -6.53
C LYS A 61 -5.10 -16.31 -6.13
N HIS A 62 -5.84 -15.40 -5.52
CA HIS A 62 -5.33 -14.12 -5.06
C HIS A 62 -4.11 -14.29 -4.14
N ILE A 63 -3.10 -13.43 -4.35
CA ILE A 63 -1.96 -13.26 -3.46
C ILE A 63 -2.05 -11.86 -2.87
N ALA A 64 -2.15 -11.77 -1.54
CA ALA A 64 -2.00 -10.51 -0.82
C ALA A 64 -0.58 -10.41 -0.24
N CYS A 65 -0.07 -9.19 -0.06
CA CYS A 65 1.25 -8.96 0.53
C CYS A 65 1.25 -7.62 1.28
N ASP A 66 1.94 -7.55 2.41
CA ASP A 66 2.16 -6.33 3.20
C ASP A 66 3.64 -5.90 3.21
N GLY A 67 4.48 -6.52 2.38
CA GLY A 67 5.93 -6.34 2.36
C GLY A 67 6.69 -7.35 3.21
N LYS A 68 6.20 -7.71 4.41
CA LYS A 68 6.83 -8.68 5.33
C LYS A 68 6.39 -10.11 5.05
N LEU A 69 5.12 -10.30 4.74
CA LEU A 69 4.40 -11.54 4.57
C LEU A 69 3.67 -11.55 3.22
N ALA A 70 3.62 -12.72 2.60
CA ALA A 70 2.84 -12.99 1.40
C ALA A 70 1.81 -14.10 1.69
N PHE A 71 0.56 -13.79 1.39
CA PHE A 71 -0.62 -14.56 1.70
C PHE A 71 -1.22 -15.16 0.43
N PHE A 72 -1.04 -16.47 0.26
CA PHE A 72 -1.45 -17.23 -0.92
C PHE A 72 -2.81 -17.90 -0.70
N ASP A 73 -3.42 -18.30 -1.82
CA ASP A 73 -4.66 -19.08 -1.85
C ASP A 73 -5.87 -18.38 -1.21
N ASN A 74 -5.94 -17.05 -1.34
CA ASN A 74 -6.86 -16.17 -0.62
C ASN A 74 -6.60 -16.22 0.90
N TYR A 75 -5.42 -15.81 1.32
CA TYR A 75 -5.00 -15.72 2.73
C TYR A 75 -4.79 -17.05 3.49
N GLU A 76 -5.08 -18.20 2.90
CA GLU A 76 -4.97 -19.49 3.59
C GLU A 76 -3.53 -19.89 3.95
N LYS A 77 -2.54 -19.50 3.12
CA LYS A 77 -1.14 -19.87 3.32
C LYS A 77 -0.27 -18.64 3.45
N CYS A 78 0.48 -18.54 4.54
CA CYS A 78 1.40 -17.44 4.78
C CYS A 78 2.85 -17.85 4.49
N ILE A 79 3.59 -17.00 3.81
CA ILE A 79 5.01 -17.17 3.48
C ILE A 79 5.75 -15.89 3.86
N SER A 80 6.90 -16.00 4.52
CA SER A 80 7.73 -14.84 4.82
C SER A 80 8.41 -14.30 3.56
N CYS A 81 8.34 -12.99 3.35
CA CYS A 81 9.16 -12.30 2.37
C CYS A 81 10.57 -12.03 2.91
N ILE A 82 10.72 -11.85 4.23
CA ILE A 82 12.01 -11.53 4.87
C ILE A 82 12.90 -12.79 4.99
N HIS A 83 12.29 -13.93 5.32
CA HIS A 83 12.96 -15.20 5.58
C HIS A 83 12.39 -16.28 4.67
N PRO A 84 12.81 -16.32 3.41
CA PRO A 84 12.24 -17.28 2.47
C PRO A 84 12.58 -18.71 2.85
N GLY A 85 11.62 -19.39 3.47
CA GLY A 85 11.62 -20.84 3.63
C GLY A 85 11.02 -21.52 2.40
N ASN A 86 11.39 -22.77 2.16
CA ASN A 86 10.72 -23.60 1.15
C ASN A 86 9.26 -23.90 1.55
N PHE A 87 8.94 -23.80 2.84
CA PHE A 87 7.64 -24.11 3.42
C PHE A 87 6.90 -22.84 3.85
N PRO A 88 5.55 -22.85 3.84
CA PRO A 88 4.78 -21.77 4.44
C PRO A 88 5.15 -21.62 5.92
N LEU A 89 5.17 -20.37 6.42
CA LEU A 89 5.32 -20.08 7.84
C LEU A 89 4.20 -20.77 8.63
N PHE A 90 2.97 -20.62 8.12
CA PHE A 90 1.80 -21.31 8.62
C PHE A 90 0.74 -21.43 7.53
N VAL A 91 -0.21 -22.32 7.77
CA VAL A 91 -1.48 -22.42 7.05
C VAL A 91 -2.57 -22.17 8.06
N ILE A 92 -3.51 -21.27 7.75
CA ILE A 92 -4.56 -20.91 8.70
C ILE A 92 -5.35 -22.16 9.08
N GLN A 93 -5.35 -22.46 10.38
CA GLN A 93 -6.07 -23.60 10.95
C GLN A 93 -7.53 -23.22 11.19
N LYS A 94 -8.33 -23.19 10.11
CA LYS A 94 -9.73 -22.77 10.18
C LYS A 94 -10.57 -23.77 11.01
N PRO A 95 -11.28 -23.35 12.06
CA PRO A 95 -12.19 -24.21 12.81
C PRO A 95 -13.37 -24.71 11.96
N ARG A 96 -13.73 -23.94 10.92
CA ARG A 96 -14.88 -24.20 10.06
C ARG A 96 -14.45 -24.24 8.58
N PRO A 97 -15.02 -25.16 7.78
CA PRO A 97 -14.83 -25.12 6.34
C PRO A 97 -15.46 -23.84 5.80
N GLY A 98 -14.77 -23.16 4.89
CA GLY A 98 -15.24 -21.92 4.29
C GLY A 98 -14.12 -21.25 3.52
N LYS A 99 -14.46 -20.65 2.37
CA LYS A 99 -13.50 -19.87 1.59
C LYS A 99 -13.27 -18.54 2.30
N ILE A 100 -12.02 -18.11 2.46
CA ILE A 100 -11.72 -16.75 2.92
C ILE A 100 -12.02 -15.80 1.76
N GLU A 101 -12.83 -14.79 2.06
CA GLU A 101 -13.32 -13.81 1.10
C GLU A 101 -12.47 -12.54 1.14
N ASP A 102 -12.00 -12.14 2.33
CA ASP A 102 -11.14 -10.98 2.50
C ASP A 102 -10.28 -11.06 3.79
N GLY A 103 -9.26 -10.20 3.89
CA GLY A 103 -8.34 -10.16 5.04
C GLY A 103 -7.71 -8.79 5.30
N LEU A 104 -7.47 -8.46 6.57
CA LEU A 104 -6.71 -7.28 7.02
C LEU A 104 -5.60 -7.71 7.97
N ILE A 105 -4.40 -7.20 7.75
CA ILE A 105 -3.21 -7.50 8.56
C ILE A 105 -2.98 -6.36 9.53
N MET A 106 -2.75 -6.70 10.79
CA MET A 106 -2.49 -5.77 11.88
C MET A 106 -1.13 -6.04 12.49
N GLU A 107 -0.37 -4.97 12.69
CA GLU A 107 0.84 -5.02 13.48
C GLU A 107 0.47 -5.04 14.97
N GLY A 108 0.95 -6.05 15.69
CA GLY A 108 0.67 -6.20 17.12
C GLY A 108 1.39 -5.15 17.96
N LEU A 109 1.00 -5.06 19.22
CA LEU A 109 1.73 -4.32 20.25
C LEU A 109 2.86 -5.18 20.85
N PRO A 110 3.86 -4.55 21.50
CA PRO A 110 4.83 -5.28 22.31
C PRO A 110 4.15 -6.17 23.36
N GLU A 111 4.68 -7.37 23.58
CA GLU A 111 4.09 -8.41 24.47
C GLU A 111 3.93 -7.97 25.94
N THR A 112 4.46 -6.81 26.30
CA THR A 112 4.37 -6.23 27.64
C THR A 112 2.98 -5.69 27.99
N VAL A 113 2.03 -5.66 27.04
CA VAL A 113 0.65 -5.19 27.27
C VAL A 113 -0.26 -6.39 27.55
N ASP A 114 -0.75 -6.50 28.78
CA ASP A 114 -1.72 -7.54 29.15
C ASP A 114 -3.11 -7.18 28.60
N LEU A 115 -3.51 -7.84 27.51
CA LEU A 115 -4.81 -7.68 26.88
C LEU A 115 -5.57 -9.02 26.84
N PRO A 116 -6.90 -9.00 27.01
CA PRO A 116 -7.74 -10.19 26.86
C PRO A 116 -7.45 -10.93 25.55
N HIS A 117 -7.55 -12.26 25.59
CA HIS A 117 -7.38 -13.14 24.43
C HIS A 117 -6.05 -12.95 23.67
N GLN A 118 -5.00 -12.43 24.31
CA GLN A 118 -3.75 -12.07 23.63
C GLN A 118 -3.99 -11.00 22.55
N GLY A 119 -4.82 -10.01 22.87
CA GLY A 119 -5.18 -8.91 21.96
C GLY A 119 -3.99 -8.06 21.51
N TYR A 120 -2.84 -8.15 22.19
CA TYR A 120 -1.61 -7.48 21.79
C TYR A 120 -0.92 -8.13 20.58
N LYS A 121 -1.22 -9.40 20.24
CA LYS A 121 -0.50 -10.12 19.20
C LYS A 121 -0.80 -9.59 17.79
N GLY A 122 0.24 -9.54 16.96
CA GLY A 122 0.10 -9.30 15.53
C GLY A 122 -0.79 -10.37 14.91
N CYS A 123 -1.78 -9.94 14.14
CA CYS A 123 -2.81 -10.83 13.65
C CYS A 123 -3.28 -10.48 12.24
N ILE A 124 -3.92 -11.44 11.58
CA ILE A 124 -4.73 -11.21 10.40
C ILE A 124 -6.20 -11.46 10.73
N PHE A 125 -7.03 -10.46 10.49
CA PHE A 125 -8.48 -10.60 10.48
C PHE A 125 -8.89 -11.16 9.15
N THR A 126 -9.64 -12.26 9.13
CA THR A 126 -10.15 -12.85 7.90
C THR A 126 -11.64 -13.07 8.00
N ILE A 127 -12.35 -12.87 6.90
CA ILE A 127 -13.78 -13.19 6.81
C ILE A 127 -14.01 -14.33 5.84
N ASN A 128 -14.81 -15.32 6.24
CA ASN A 128 -15.14 -16.44 5.39
C ASN A 128 -16.53 -16.31 4.72
N SER A 129 -16.82 -17.25 3.82
CA SER A 129 -18.10 -17.38 3.11
C SER A 129 -19.32 -17.56 4.03
N ASP A 130 -19.12 -18.02 5.25
CA ASP A 130 -20.16 -18.39 6.22
C ASP A 130 -20.35 -17.31 7.29
N ASN A 131 -19.86 -16.10 7.03
CA ASN A 131 -19.96 -14.92 7.90
C ASN A 131 -19.29 -15.09 9.27
N PHE A 132 -18.21 -15.87 9.33
CA PHE A 132 -17.30 -15.89 10.46
C PHE A 132 -16.13 -14.94 10.18
N LEU A 133 -15.89 -14.08 11.14
CA LEU A 133 -14.67 -13.30 11.26
C LEU A 133 -13.72 -14.07 12.18
N PHE A 134 -12.49 -14.29 11.73
CA PHE A 134 -11.44 -14.92 12.53
C PHE A 134 -10.31 -13.93 12.76
N ARG A 135 -9.83 -13.83 14.00
CA ARG A 135 -8.54 -13.23 14.33
C ARG A 135 -7.50 -14.33 14.41
N VAL A 136 -6.52 -14.30 13.52
CA VAL A 136 -5.52 -15.35 13.36
C VAL A 136 -4.14 -14.81 13.74
N ASP A 137 -3.41 -15.54 14.57
CA ASP A 137 -2.04 -15.22 14.96
C ASP A 137 -1.08 -15.25 13.75
N LEU A 138 -0.31 -14.18 13.55
CA LEU A 138 0.68 -14.10 12.46
C LEU A 138 1.92 -14.97 12.69
N GLU A 139 2.13 -15.48 13.90
CA GLU A 139 3.26 -16.37 14.18
C GLU A 139 2.90 -17.83 13.93
N SER A 140 1.79 -18.29 14.52
CA SER A 140 1.41 -19.70 14.51
C SER A 140 0.34 -20.08 13.46
N GLY A 141 -0.42 -19.10 12.95
CA GLY A 141 -1.59 -19.37 12.11
C GLY A 141 -2.79 -19.95 12.87
N GLN A 142 -2.75 -19.97 14.20
CA GLN A 142 -3.87 -20.39 15.04
C GLN A 142 -4.94 -19.30 15.10
N VAL A 143 -6.20 -19.72 15.11
CA VAL A 143 -7.33 -18.82 15.37
C VAL A 143 -7.34 -18.49 16.86
N LEU A 144 -7.13 -17.21 17.17
CA LEU A 144 -7.17 -16.68 18.53
C LEU A 144 -8.61 -16.41 18.97
N GLU A 145 -9.41 -15.83 18.07
CA GLU A 145 -10.81 -15.47 18.32
C GLU A 145 -11.67 -15.70 17.06
N GLU A 146 -12.92 -16.09 17.26
CA GLU A 146 -13.95 -16.14 16.22
C GLU A 146 -15.14 -15.24 16.57
N VAL A 147 -15.76 -14.63 15.56
CA VAL A 147 -16.98 -13.83 15.70
C VAL A 147 -17.96 -14.20 14.59
N TYR A 148 -19.17 -14.60 14.98
CA TYR A 148 -20.27 -14.93 14.09
C TYR A 148 -21.12 -13.69 13.80
N LEU A 149 -21.14 -13.24 12.54
CA LEU A 149 -21.70 -11.95 12.15
C LEU A 149 -23.19 -11.98 11.80
N GLY A 150 -23.72 -13.14 11.45
CA GLY A 150 -25.11 -13.30 11.04
C GLY A 150 -25.36 -14.51 10.15
N ASP A 151 -26.64 -14.76 9.88
CA ASP A 151 -27.07 -15.83 8.99
C ASP A 151 -26.61 -15.60 7.53
N SER A 152 -26.68 -16.66 6.72
CA SER A 152 -26.18 -16.68 5.35
C SER A 152 -27.02 -15.90 4.33
N SER A 153 -28.20 -15.38 4.72
CA SER A 153 -29.01 -14.50 3.87
C SER A 153 -28.33 -13.15 3.64
N VAL A 154 -27.51 -12.70 4.61
CA VAL A 154 -26.70 -11.48 4.53
C VAL A 154 -25.24 -11.87 4.31
N LYS A 155 -24.62 -11.41 3.21
CA LYS A 155 -23.26 -11.85 2.84
C LYS A 155 -22.21 -10.79 3.16
N PHE A 156 -21.55 -10.94 4.31
CA PHE A 156 -20.38 -10.15 4.70
C PHE A 156 -19.14 -10.64 3.96
N ARG A 157 -18.49 -9.77 3.18
CA ARG A 157 -17.49 -10.19 2.19
C ARG A 157 -16.30 -9.26 2.05
N ARG A 158 -16.30 -8.12 2.74
CA ARG A 158 -15.24 -7.12 2.61
C ARG A 158 -14.83 -6.64 3.99
N LEU A 159 -13.53 -6.53 4.21
CA LEU A 159 -12.93 -5.92 5.37
C LEU A 159 -12.24 -4.62 4.95
N GLN A 160 -12.36 -3.57 5.75
CA GLN A 160 -11.70 -2.30 5.49
C GLN A 160 -11.32 -1.62 6.80
N TRP A 161 -10.20 -0.91 6.83
CA TRP A 161 -9.84 -0.07 7.98
C TRP A 161 -10.82 1.10 8.13
N ASN A 162 -11.33 1.28 9.35
CA ASN A 162 -11.94 2.55 9.76
C ASN A 162 -10.81 3.49 10.17
N THR A 163 -10.03 3.06 11.16
CA THR A 163 -8.75 3.65 11.54
C THR A 163 -7.73 2.52 11.62
N ILE A 164 -6.63 2.67 10.89
CA ILE A 164 -5.57 1.65 10.79
C ILE A 164 -5.13 1.23 12.20
N ASP A 165 -5.05 -0.09 12.42
CA ASP A 165 -4.70 -0.75 13.69
C ASP A 165 -5.57 -0.44 14.92
N GLU A 166 -6.57 0.43 14.82
CA GLU A 166 -7.49 0.74 15.93
C GLU A 166 -8.87 0.10 15.75
N SER A 167 -9.44 0.22 14.55
CA SER A 167 -10.78 -0.33 14.25
C SER A 167 -10.98 -0.60 12.76
N PHE A 168 -11.80 -1.60 12.46
CA PHE A 168 -12.12 -1.98 11.09
C PHE A 168 -13.62 -2.21 10.92
N ILE A 169 -14.03 -2.21 9.66
CA ILE A 169 -15.40 -2.45 9.24
C ILE A 169 -15.51 -3.75 8.48
N VAL A 170 -16.58 -4.49 8.76
CA VAL A 170 -17.05 -5.61 7.95
C VAL A 170 -18.28 -5.17 7.17
N CYS A 171 -18.19 -5.27 5.85
CA CYS A 171 -19.24 -4.80 4.96
C CYS A 171 -19.88 -5.97 4.22
N THR A 172 -21.20 -5.89 4.03
CA THR A 172 -21.87 -6.75 3.06
C THR A 172 -21.55 -6.34 1.64
N THR A 173 -21.47 -7.30 0.73
CA THR A 173 -21.48 -6.97 -0.70
C THR A 173 -22.91 -6.99 -1.22
N LYS A 174 -23.23 -6.07 -2.12
CA LYS A 174 -24.55 -5.88 -2.76
C LYS A 174 -25.16 -7.09 -3.48
N LYS A 175 -24.55 -8.28 -3.42
CA LYS A 175 -25.14 -9.50 -3.96
C LYS A 175 -26.24 -10.05 -3.04
N CYS A 176 -27.14 -9.19 -2.55
CA CYS A 176 -28.46 -9.66 -2.18
C CYS A 176 -29.12 -10.17 -3.46
N GLN A 177 -29.37 -11.46 -3.47
CA GLN A 177 -29.79 -12.26 -4.58
C GLN A 177 -31.08 -11.66 -5.17
N GLN A 178 -31.10 -11.42 -6.49
CA GLN A 178 -32.36 -11.49 -7.22
C GLN A 178 -32.82 -12.95 -7.17
N ILE A 179 -33.56 -13.32 -6.14
CA ILE A 179 -34.32 -14.56 -6.16
C ILE A 179 -35.55 -14.26 -7.04
N ASN A 180 -35.59 -14.84 -8.24
CA ASN A 180 -36.72 -14.78 -9.17
C ASN A 180 -37.11 -13.37 -9.67
N GLY A 181 -36.14 -12.49 -9.98
CA GLY A 181 -36.40 -11.24 -10.68
C GLY A 181 -37.24 -10.20 -9.91
N ARG A 182 -37.51 -10.44 -8.63
CA ARG A 182 -38.12 -9.46 -7.72
C ARG A 182 -37.01 -8.73 -6.97
N ALA A 183 -37.05 -7.40 -6.99
CA ALA A 183 -36.19 -6.61 -6.12
C ALA A 183 -36.48 -7.00 -4.66
N PRO A 184 -35.46 -7.13 -3.79
CA PRO A 184 -35.71 -7.33 -2.37
C PRO A 184 -36.62 -6.22 -1.86
N GLU A 185 -37.64 -6.58 -1.07
CA GLU A 185 -38.53 -5.62 -0.42
C GLU A 185 -37.77 -4.76 0.62
N SER A 186 -36.60 -5.21 1.07
CA SER A 186 -35.73 -4.43 1.94
C SER A 186 -35.12 -3.27 1.15
N GLY A 187 -35.42 -2.04 1.58
CA GLY A 187 -34.76 -0.82 1.11
C GLY A 187 -33.28 -0.70 1.52
N ASP A 188 -32.71 -1.78 2.05
CA ASP A 188 -31.36 -1.88 2.61
C ASP A 188 -30.35 -2.07 1.48
N ILE A 189 -29.33 -1.22 1.49
CA ILE A 189 -28.26 -1.19 0.49
C ILE A 189 -27.12 -2.11 0.92
N MET A 190 -26.77 -2.04 2.20
CA MET A 190 -25.71 -2.81 2.82
C MET A 190 -25.83 -2.77 4.35
N GLN A 191 -25.22 -3.74 5.01
CA GLN A 191 -24.95 -3.70 6.45
C GLN A 191 -23.47 -3.44 6.71
N LEU A 192 -23.22 -2.66 7.76
CA LEU A 192 -21.91 -2.29 8.26
C LEU A 192 -21.79 -2.81 9.69
N VAL A 193 -20.67 -3.47 9.99
CA VAL A 193 -20.28 -3.88 11.35
C VAL A 193 -18.94 -3.22 11.65
N VAL A 194 -18.83 -2.53 12.77
CA VAL A 194 -17.58 -1.88 13.21
C VAL A 194 -17.05 -2.63 14.43
N LEU A 195 -15.78 -3.02 14.40
CA LEU A 195 -15.08 -3.68 15.50
C LEU A 195 -13.80 -2.94 15.85
N SER A 196 -13.45 -2.91 17.14
CA SER A 196 -12.12 -2.51 17.59
C SER A 196 -11.13 -3.65 17.45
N CYS A 197 -9.87 -3.30 17.52
CA CYS A 197 -8.75 -4.19 17.26
C CYS A 197 -8.11 -4.77 18.52
N MET A 198 -7.87 -3.91 19.51
CA MET A 198 -7.04 -4.20 20.68
C MET A 198 -7.70 -3.71 21.97
N PRO A 199 -8.43 -4.59 22.69
CA PRO A 199 -8.82 -5.94 22.28
C PRO A 199 -9.90 -5.90 21.18
N LEU A 200 -10.18 -7.08 20.61
CA LEU A 200 -11.28 -7.25 19.67
C LEU A 200 -12.61 -7.02 20.39
N GLU A 201 -13.30 -5.93 20.06
CA GLU A 201 -14.62 -5.62 20.62
C GLU A 201 -15.60 -5.22 19.54
N PHE A 202 -16.87 -5.53 19.78
CA PHE A 202 -17.96 -5.08 18.92
C PHE A 202 -18.34 -3.65 19.28
N ILE A 203 -18.32 -2.74 18.30
CA ILE A 203 -18.70 -1.35 18.47
C ILE A 203 -20.16 -1.17 18.05
N CYS A 204 -20.46 -1.45 16.78
CA CYS A 204 -21.82 -1.32 16.27
C CYS A 204 -22.11 -2.13 15.01
N LYS A 205 -23.39 -2.37 14.75
CA LYS A 205 -23.93 -2.97 13.52
C LYS A 205 -25.20 -2.23 13.10
N PHE A 206 -25.28 -1.80 11.83
CA PHE A 206 -26.45 -1.15 11.25
C PHE A 206 -26.58 -1.34 9.74
N SER A 207 -27.80 -1.16 9.24
CA SER A 207 -28.12 -1.09 7.82
C SER A 207 -28.08 0.34 7.28
N ILE A 208 -27.56 0.50 6.06
CA ILE A 208 -27.73 1.71 5.24
C ILE A 208 -28.96 1.51 4.35
N THR A 209 -29.97 2.36 4.50
CA THR A 209 -31.24 2.21 3.78
C THR A 209 -31.55 3.41 2.88
N LYS A 210 -32.21 3.15 1.75
CA LYS A 210 -32.72 4.20 0.86
C LYS A 210 -33.84 5.04 1.48
N LYS A 211 -34.52 4.51 2.50
CA LYS A 211 -35.56 5.23 3.24
C LYS A 211 -34.94 6.38 4.04
N ILE A 212 -33.80 6.11 4.70
CA ILE A 212 -33.12 7.07 5.58
C ILE A 212 -32.20 7.98 4.78
N PHE A 213 -31.36 7.41 3.91
CA PHE A 213 -30.34 8.17 3.20
C PHE A 213 -30.79 8.67 1.82
N GLY A 214 -32.01 8.33 1.38
CA GLY A 214 -32.58 8.77 0.12
C GLY A 214 -32.52 7.73 -1.00
N LYS A 215 -33.42 7.87 -1.98
CA LYS A 215 -33.61 6.88 -3.06
C LYS A 215 -32.40 6.71 -3.98
N SER A 216 -31.57 7.75 -4.10
CA SER A 216 -30.37 7.76 -4.93
C SER A 216 -29.17 7.08 -4.28
N THR A 217 -29.24 6.69 -3.01
CA THR A 217 -28.10 6.07 -2.33
C THR A 217 -27.71 4.78 -3.04
N CYS A 218 -26.42 4.67 -3.35
CA CYS A 218 -25.85 3.55 -4.06
C CYS A 218 -24.73 2.87 -3.29
N ASP A 219 -23.98 3.50 -2.42
CA ASP A 219 -22.96 2.77 -1.64
C ASP A 219 -22.66 3.51 -0.34
N ALA A 220 -21.95 2.86 0.56
CA ALA A 220 -21.43 3.51 1.75
C ALA A 220 -20.12 2.85 2.23
N THR A 221 -19.31 3.64 2.91
CA THR A 221 -18.11 3.17 3.62
C THR A 221 -17.90 4.00 4.88
N ILE A 222 -17.00 3.56 5.75
CA ILE A 222 -16.60 4.28 6.94
C ILE A 222 -15.08 4.41 6.90
N PHE A 223 -14.58 5.62 7.14
CA PHE A 223 -13.17 5.90 7.28
C PHE A 223 -12.98 7.05 8.30
N LEU A 224 -12.02 6.91 9.21
CA LEU A 224 -11.73 7.87 10.28
C LEU A 224 -12.97 8.31 11.06
N ASN A 225 -13.83 7.37 11.42
CA ASN A 225 -15.12 7.60 12.11
C ASN A 225 -16.09 8.52 11.34
N ILE A 226 -15.93 8.62 10.03
CA ILE A 226 -16.85 9.31 9.13
C ILE A 226 -17.57 8.27 8.28
N LEU A 227 -18.90 8.24 8.39
CA LEU A 227 -19.74 7.49 7.47
C LEU A 227 -19.86 8.28 6.17
N VAL A 228 -19.36 7.70 5.07
CA VAL A 228 -19.42 8.27 3.73
C VAL A 228 -20.50 7.55 2.94
N VAL A 229 -21.53 8.28 2.52
CA VAL A 229 -22.66 7.76 1.74
C VAL A 229 -22.59 8.32 0.31
N MET A 230 -22.64 7.41 -0.65
CA MET A 230 -22.50 7.69 -2.08
C MET A 230 -23.85 7.58 -2.78
N HIS A 231 -24.12 8.51 -3.70
CA HIS A 231 -25.39 8.60 -4.43
C HIS A 231 -25.19 8.48 -5.94
N THR A 232 -26.15 7.86 -6.65
CA THR A 232 -26.13 7.76 -8.12
C THR A 232 -26.09 9.12 -8.84
N SER A 233 -26.46 10.20 -8.15
CA SER A 233 -26.34 11.59 -8.61
C SER A 233 -24.92 12.17 -8.51
N SER A 234 -23.92 11.33 -8.18
CA SER A 234 -22.52 11.70 -7.96
C SER A 234 -22.28 12.57 -6.72
N TYR A 235 -23.24 12.60 -5.80
CA TYR A 235 -23.03 13.21 -4.49
C TYR A 235 -22.37 12.23 -3.53
N VAL A 236 -21.48 12.78 -2.72
CA VAL A 236 -20.87 12.15 -1.56
C VAL A 236 -21.29 12.96 -0.34
N CYS A 237 -21.89 12.29 0.64
CA CYS A 237 -22.37 12.88 1.88
C CYS A 237 -21.62 12.24 3.06
N MET A 238 -21.11 13.04 3.98
CA MET A 238 -20.31 12.60 5.11
C MET A 238 -21.03 12.87 6.42
N TYR A 239 -21.07 11.88 7.31
CA TYR A 239 -21.77 11.94 8.60
C TYR A 239 -20.83 11.48 9.72
N SER A 240 -20.97 12.06 10.92
CA SER A 240 -20.21 11.60 12.09
C SER A 240 -20.71 10.23 12.55
N LEU A 241 -19.87 9.20 12.48
CA LEU A 241 -20.21 7.89 13.04
C LEU A 241 -20.39 7.96 14.55
N GLU A 242 -19.55 8.73 15.24
CA GLU A 242 -19.65 8.91 16.69
C GLU A 242 -21.01 9.48 17.10
N ARG A 243 -21.51 10.48 16.36
CA ARG A 243 -22.84 11.07 16.61
C ARG A 243 -23.96 10.07 16.34
N ILE A 244 -23.87 9.32 15.25
CA ILE A 244 -24.82 8.24 14.93
C ILE A 244 -24.86 7.23 16.07
N ILE A 245 -23.71 6.76 16.54
CA ILE A 245 -23.62 5.81 17.66
C ILE A 245 -24.28 6.40 18.91
N LYS A 246 -23.97 7.65 19.27
CA LYS A 246 -24.55 8.29 20.46
C LYS A 246 -26.07 8.46 20.40
N GLN A 247 -26.64 8.70 19.22
CA GLN A 247 -28.06 9.03 19.05
C GLN A 247 -28.94 7.81 18.74
N SER A 248 -28.39 6.79 18.10
CA SER A 248 -29.16 5.66 17.53
C SER A 248 -28.91 4.32 18.22
N LEU A 249 -28.13 4.29 19.31
CA LEU A 249 -27.85 3.05 20.05
C LEU A 249 -29.09 2.53 20.77
N THR A 250 -29.54 1.35 20.37
CA THR A 250 -30.71 0.68 20.97
C THR A 250 -30.33 -0.18 22.17
N HIS A 251 -29.15 -0.82 22.13
CA HIS A 251 -28.65 -1.67 23.21
C HIS A 251 -27.14 -1.87 23.13
N GLN A 252 -26.51 -2.17 24.27
CA GLN A 252 -25.08 -2.50 24.33
C GLN A 252 -24.86 -3.99 24.19
N GLN A 253 -23.77 -4.36 23.52
CA GLN A 253 -23.43 -5.76 23.30
C GLN A 253 -21.94 -5.94 23.44
N LYS A 254 -21.54 -6.88 24.28
CA LYS A 254 -20.15 -7.22 24.52
C LYS A 254 -19.90 -8.63 24.01
N LEU A 255 -18.88 -8.78 23.17
CA LEU A 255 -18.48 -10.08 22.63
C LEU A 255 -18.26 -11.08 23.77
N TYR A 256 -18.64 -12.33 23.52
CA TYR A 256 -18.44 -13.47 24.42
C TYR A 256 -19.22 -13.43 25.73
N THR A 257 -20.12 -12.46 25.90
CA THR A 257 -21.02 -12.42 27.05
C THR A 257 -22.04 -13.55 26.94
N LYS A 258 -22.20 -14.33 28.02
CA LYS A 258 -23.19 -15.41 28.07
C LYS A 258 -24.61 -14.86 28.07
N LEU A 259 -25.45 -15.45 27.22
CA LEU A 259 -26.87 -15.16 27.11
C LEU A 259 -27.69 -16.11 28.00
N GLN A 260 -28.98 -15.81 28.18
CA GLN A 260 -29.89 -16.59 29.03
C GLN A 260 -30.07 -18.04 28.57
N ASP A 261 -29.94 -18.28 27.26
CA ASP A 261 -30.01 -19.61 26.65
C ASP A 261 -28.70 -20.41 26.75
N GLY A 262 -27.68 -19.86 27.43
CA GLY A 262 -26.36 -20.48 27.60
C GLY A 262 -25.41 -20.28 26.42
N SER A 263 -25.87 -19.72 25.31
CA SER A 263 -25.01 -19.31 24.19
C SER A 263 -24.19 -18.07 24.57
N SER A 264 -23.25 -17.66 23.71
CA SER A 264 -22.46 -16.45 23.94
C SER A 264 -22.58 -15.52 22.76
N TYR A 265 -22.68 -14.22 23.05
CA TYR A 265 -22.90 -13.20 22.03
C TYR A 265 -21.69 -13.12 21.07
N GLY A 266 -21.96 -13.17 19.77
CA GLY A 266 -20.92 -13.22 18.74
C GLY A 266 -20.31 -14.61 18.53
N LEU A 267 -20.81 -15.67 19.17
CA LEU A 267 -20.44 -17.06 18.87
C LEU A 267 -21.65 -17.80 18.33
N TYR A 268 -21.45 -18.70 17.38
CA TYR A 268 -22.54 -19.52 16.85
C TYR A 268 -23.22 -20.32 17.98
N PRO A 269 -24.57 -20.33 18.07
CA PRO A 269 -25.54 -19.82 17.08
C PRO A 269 -25.93 -18.33 17.23
N SER A 270 -25.42 -17.64 18.24
CA SER A 270 -25.82 -16.29 18.63
C SER A 270 -24.98 -15.21 17.96
N ALA A 271 -25.43 -14.80 16.78
CA ALA A 271 -24.74 -13.85 15.94
C ALA A 271 -24.78 -12.40 16.47
N LEU A 272 -23.97 -11.54 15.86
CA LEU A 272 -24.12 -10.10 16.03
C LEU A 272 -25.47 -9.61 15.47
N THR A 273 -26.30 -9.02 16.31
CA THR A 273 -27.52 -8.29 16.00
C THR A 273 -27.26 -6.81 15.72
N GLN A 274 -28.16 -6.17 14.98
CA GLN A 274 -28.17 -4.72 14.81
C GLN A 274 -28.45 -4.04 16.15
N ASN A 275 -27.55 -3.17 16.58
CA ASN A 275 -27.67 -2.40 17.83
C ASN A 275 -27.77 -0.88 17.60
N ILE A 276 -27.78 -0.47 16.34
CA ILE A 276 -27.97 0.90 15.91
C ILE A 276 -29.20 0.93 15.00
N GLU A 277 -30.20 1.73 15.38
CA GLU A 277 -31.39 1.99 14.57
C GLU A 277 -31.49 3.47 14.26
N ILE A 278 -31.24 3.82 12.99
CA ILE A 278 -31.31 5.19 12.52
C ILE A 278 -32.77 5.46 12.10
N SER A 279 -33.48 6.30 12.84
CA SER A 279 -34.87 6.65 12.54
C SER A 279 -34.98 7.74 11.47
N GLU A 280 -34.08 8.71 11.49
CA GLU A 280 -34.05 9.88 10.61
C GLU A 280 -32.65 10.10 10.04
N THR A 281 -32.54 10.79 8.90
CA THR A 281 -31.24 11.10 8.30
C THR A 281 -30.37 11.90 9.27
N PRO A 282 -29.16 11.44 9.64
CA PRO A 282 -28.28 12.20 10.52
C PRO A 282 -27.87 13.54 9.91
N GLU A 283 -27.41 14.48 10.73
CA GLU A 283 -26.88 15.77 10.26
C GLU A 283 -25.66 15.53 9.35
N CYS A 284 -25.76 16.01 8.10
CA CYS A 284 -24.70 15.92 7.12
C CYS A 284 -23.59 16.94 7.45
N LEU A 285 -22.38 16.45 7.70
CA LEU A 285 -21.21 17.30 8.01
C LEU A 285 -20.66 17.97 6.76
N PHE A 286 -20.67 17.24 5.65
CA PHE A 286 -20.10 17.69 4.39
C PHE A 286 -20.79 16.98 3.23
N GLN A 287 -21.11 17.75 2.20
CA GLN A 287 -21.69 17.24 0.96
C GLN A 287 -20.95 17.85 -0.22
N VAL A 288 -20.54 17.00 -1.15
CA VAL A 288 -19.90 17.43 -2.40
C VAL A 288 -20.36 16.58 -3.56
N ARG A 289 -20.33 17.15 -4.77
CA ARG A 289 -20.63 16.43 -6.00
C ARG A 289 -19.35 16.22 -6.80
N CYS A 290 -18.90 14.97 -6.89
CA CYS A 290 -17.65 14.61 -7.55
C CYS A 290 -17.82 13.40 -8.48
N GLN A 291 -17.03 13.37 -9.54
CA GLN A 291 -16.97 12.26 -10.49
C GLN A 291 -16.49 11.00 -9.78
N GLN A 292 -17.14 9.87 -10.08
CA GLN A 292 -16.80 8.55 -9.52
C GLN A 292 -16.76 8.48 -7.97
N HIS A 293 -17.42 9.44 -7.28
CA HIS A 293 -17.39 9.54 -5.81
C HIS A 293 -15.99 9.74 -5.22
N ASP A 294 -15.03 10.19 -6.03
CA ASP A 294 -13.64 10.35 -5.63
C ASP A 294 -13.43 11.70 -4.94
N VAL A 295 -13.24 11.65 -3.62
CA VAL A 295 -12.93 12.79 -2.77
C VAL A 295 -11.91 12.38 -1.71
N MET A 296 -10.84 13.14 -1.61
CA MET A 296 -9.74 12.93 -0.67
C MET A 296 -9.70 14.08 0.33
N LEU A 297 -9.61 13.77 1.61
CA LEU A 297 -9.54 14.76 2.68
C LEU A 297 -8.09 14.92 3.15
N THR A 298 -7.53 16.12 3.03
CA THR A 298 -6.18 16.39 3.52
C THR A 298 -6.18 16.50 5.05
N MET A 299 -5.06 16.11 5.67
CA MET A 299 -4.83 16.36 7.10
C MET A 299 -4.87 17.87 7.42
N PRO A 300 -5.14 18.25 8.68
CA PRO A 300 -5.27 19.65 9.08
C PRO A 300 -4.09 20.54 8.62
N PRO A 301 -4.37 21.77 8.13
CA PRO A 301 -5.70 22.36 7.93
C PRO A 301 -6.50 21.63 6.85
N CYS A 302 -7.80 21.40 7.10
CA CYS A 302 -8.62 20.56 6.24
C CYS A 302 -8.85 21.26 4.88
N TYR A 303 -8.31 20.66 3.82
CA TYR A 303 -8.68 20.88 2.42
C TYR A 303 -9.22 19.56 1.86
N TYR A 304 -9.88 19.61 0.71
CA TYR A 304 -10.26 18.39 0.00
C TYR A 304 -9.89 18.48 -1.46
N VAL A 305 -9.57 17.33 -2.04
CA VAL A 305 -9.24 17.16 -3.45
C VAL A 305 -10.34 16.29 -4.06
N MET A 306 -10.92 16.74 -5.17
CA MET A 306 -11.96 15.98 -5.86
C MET A 306 -11.92 16.23 -7.37
N CYS A 307 -12.49 15.31 -8.14
CA CYS A 307 -12.77 15.55 -9.56
C CYS A 307 -14.20 16.13 -9.69
N PRO A 308 -14.40 17.37 -10.17
CA PRO A 308 -15.73 17.98 -10.26
C PRO A 308 -16.66 17.25 -11.24
N TYR A 309 -17.94 17.07 -10.87
CA TYR A 309 -18.90 16.42 -11.75
C TYR A 309 -19.17 17.19 -13.05
N GLY A 310 -19.20 16.47 -14.17
CA GLY A 310 -19.57 17.02 -15.49
C GLY A 310 -18.46 17.82 -16.17
N LYS A 311 -17.28 17.91 -15.56
CA LYS A 311 -16.07 18.49 -16.16
C LYS A 311 -15.00 17.41 -16.22
N ASN A 312 -14.77 16.84 -17.40
CA ASN A 312 -13.61 15.99 -17.67
C ASN A 312 -12.33 16.85 -17.79
N GLN A 313 -11.99 17.55 -16.71
CA GLN A 313 -10.87 18.49 -16.71
C GLN A 313 -9.90 18.25 -15.55
N GLY A 314 -9.96 17.11 -14.84
CA GLY A 314 -9.02 16.77 -13.77
C GLY A 314 -9.47 17.20 -12.38
N TYR A 315 -8.52 17.19 -11.44
CA TYR A 315 -8.81 17.36 -10.02
C TYR A 315 -8.72 18.81 -9.57
N GLU A 316 -9.50 19.16 -8.56
CA GLU A 316 -9.48 20.46 -7.92
C GLU A 316 -9.29 20.32 -6.41
N CYS A 317 -8.45 21.18 -5.84
CA CYS A 317 -8.24 21.34 -4.41
C CYS A 317 -9.06 22.52 -3.88
N TRP A 318 -9.80 22.29 -2.80
CA TRP A 318 -10.78 23.22 -2.23
C TRP A 318 -10.58 23.40 -0.74
N SER A 319 -10.83 24.61 -0.24
CA SER A 319 -10.83 24.90 1.19
C SER A 319 -12.16 24.54 1.84
N PHE A 320 -12.13 23.78 2.94
CA PHE A 320 -13.32 23.58 3.76
C PHE A 320 -13.83 24.88 4.39
N LYS A 321 -12.91 25.78 4.77
CA LYS A 321 -13.24 27.01 5.50
C LYS A 321 -13.99 28.01 4.63
N THR A 322 -13.51 28.22 3.40
CA THR A 322 -14.09 29.23 2.49
C THR A 322 -15.01 28.64 1.44
N ASN A 323 -15.03 27.31 1.29
CA ASN A 323 -15.76 26.60 0.23
C ASN A 323 -15.40 27.14 -1.17
N GLN A 324 -14.14 27.52 -1.34
CA GLN A 324 -13.60 28.04 -2.58
C GLN A 324 -12.41 27.21 -3.03
N LYS A 325 -12.22 27.17 -4.35
CA LYS A 325 -11.04 26.55 -4.95
C LYS A 325 -9.80 27.33 -4.52
N VAL A 326 -8.80 26.59 -4.06
CA VAL A 326 -7.52 27.12 -3.62
C VAL A 326 -6.78 27.74 -4.81
N VAL A 327 -6.00 28.81 -4.59
CA VAL A 327 -5.09 29.34 -5.62
C VAL A 327 -4.12 28.24 -6.07
N GLY A 328 -4.00 28.02 -7.39
CA GLY A 328 -3.22 26.90 -7.95
C GLY A 328 -3.87 25.52 -7.74
N GLY A 329 -5.08 25.46 -7.17
CA GLY A 329 -5.77 24.22 -6.82
C GLY A 329 -6.26 23.39 -8.00
N TYR A 330 -6.04 23.80 -9.25
CA TYR A 330 -6.41 23.01 -10.41
C TYR A 330 -5.26 22.08 -10.83
N ILE A 331 -5.48 20.77 -10.72
CA ILE A 331 -4.52 19.74 -11.09
C ILE A 331 -4.92 19.21 -12.47
N LYS A 332 -4.20 19.69 -13.47
CA LYS A 332 -4.44 19.36 -14.88
C LYS A 332 -4.25 17.85 -15.12
N PRO A 333 -5.22 17.18 -15.77
CA PRO A 333 -5.11 15.76 -16.07
C PRO A 333 -4.13 15.51 -17.22
N GLU A 334 -3.65 14.29 -17.34
CA GLU A 334 -3.02 13.84 -18.59
C GLU A 334 -4.05 13.74 -19.72
N GLU A 335 -3.59 13.85 -20.97
CA GLU A 335 -4.46 13.74 -22.16
C GLU A 335 -5.12 12.36 -22.29
N ASP A 336 -4.58 11.35 -21.57
CA ASP A 336 -5.16 10.03 -21.44
C ASP A 336 -5.79 9.85 -20.03
N GLU A 337 -7.11 10.09 -19.96
CA GLU A 337 -7.88 10.08 -18.70
C GLU A 337 -7.85 8.75 -17.94
N GLN A 338 -7.56 7.62 -18.60
CA GLN A 338 -7.58 6.30 -17.95
C GLN A 338 -6.39 6.08 -16.99
N ASN A 339 -5.40 6.96 -17.06
CA ASN A 339 -4.07 6.74 -16.50
C ASN A 339 -3.68 7.76 -15.42
N ASP A 340 -4.48 8.80 -15.18
CA ASP A 340 -4.15 9.77 -14.14
C ASP A 340 -4.45 9.18 -12.74
N ARG A 341 -3.46 9.21 -11.83
CA ARG A 341 -3.62 8.73 -10.45
C ARG A 341 -3.22 9.82 -9.47
N ILE A 342 -4.19 10.25 -8.69
CA ILE A 342 -3.97 11.21 -7.59
C ILE A 342 -4.24 10.51 -6.27
N SER A 343 -3.35 10.75 -5.30
CA SER A 343 -3.52 10.27 -3.94
C SER A 343 -2.95 11.28 -2.94
N LEU A 344 -3.27 11.11 -1.66
CA LEU A 344 -2.58 11.81 -0.59
C LEU A 344 -1.29 11.06 -0.25
N HIS A 345 -0.26 11.82 0.13
CA HIS A 345 0.99 11.25 0.61
C HIS A 345 0.77 10.59 1.98
N ALA A 346 1.36 9.41 2.17
CA ALA A 346 1.19 8.59 3.37
C ALA A 346 2.09 9.01 4.56
N ASP A 347 2.67 10.21 4.54
CA ASP A 347 3.59 10.72 5.56
C ASP A 347 2.95 11.77 6.48
N ASP A 348 1.62 11.84 6.49
CA ASP A 348 0.81 12.81 7.22
C ASP A 348 1.06 14.29 6.89
N SER A 349 1.90 14.60 5.89
CA SER A 349 2.23 15.98 5.50
C SER A 349 1.07 16.71 4.82
N GLY A 350 0.04 15.98 4.38
CA GLY A 350 -1.03 16.49 3.54
C GLY A 350 -0.59 16.82 2.11
N ARG A 351 0.61 16.40 1.70
CA ARG A 351 1.06 16.51 0.30
C ARG A 351 0.21 15.66 -0.61
N ILE A 352 0.05 16.12 -1.85
CA ILE A 352 -0.72 15.42 -2.87
C ILE A 352 0.26 14.83 -3.88
N LEU A 353 0.09 13.54 -4.17
CA LEU A 353 0.84 12.81 -5.17
C LEU A 353 0.04 12.80 -6.47
N HIS A 354 0.64 13.29 -7.55
CA HIS A 354 0.09 13.25 -8.90
C HIS A 354 1.00 12.39 -9.78
N MET A 355 0.60 11.13 -9.97
CA MET A 355 1.37 10.14 -10.71
C MET A 355 0.95 10.11 -12.17
N LYS A 356 1.74 10.79 -12.99
CA LYS A 356 1.60 10.87 -14.45
C LYS A 356 2.34 9.73 -15.15
N ASN A 357 2.29 9.71 -16.48
CA ASN A 357 2.98 8.73 -17.30
C ASN A 357 4.50 8.76 -17.08
N GLU A 358 5.13 9.92 -17.20
CA GLU A 358 6.61 10.04 -17.18
C GLU A 358 7.18 10.65 -15.89
N GLU A 359 6.31 11.14 -15.01
CA GLU A 359 6.72 11.85 -13.79
C GLU A 359 5.78 11.58 -12.60
N LEU A 360 6.34 11.68 -11.40
CA LEU A 360 5.60 11.80 -10.16
C LEU A 360 5.75 13.24 -9.67
N ARG A 361 4.65 14.00 -9.66
CA ARG A 361 4.61 15.34 -9.09
C ARG A 361 4.14 15.27 -7.65
N VAL A 362 4.85 15.97 -6.76
CA VAL A 362 4.46 16.14 -5.37
C VAL A 362 4.05 17.59 -5.19
N LEU A 363 2.81 17.79 -4.73
CA LEU A 363 2.21 19.11 -4.52
C LEU A 363 2.03 19.35 -3.02
N LYS A 364 2.15 20.61 -2.59
CA LYS A 364 1.93 20.99 -1.19
C LYS A 364 1.13 22.28 -1.08
N LEU A 365 0.45 22.42 0.05
CA LEU A 365 -0.28 23.63 0.42
C LEU A 365 0.61 24.56 1.24
N VAL A 366 0.93 25.73 0.69
CA VAL A 366 1.76 26.77 1.33
C VAL A 366 0.89 27.93 1.76
N GLU A 367 1.16 28.49 2.94
CA GLU A 367 0.46 29.67 3.45
C GLU A 367 0.65 30.88 2.55
N MET A 368 -0.44 31.60 2.29
CA MET A 368 -0.42 32.85 1.54
C MET A 368 0.03 34.02 2.43
N SER A 369 0.42 35.14 1.80
CA SER A 369 0.88 36.34 2.50
C SER A 369 -0.14 36.94 3.48
N ASP A 370 -1.42 36.59 3.35
CA ASP A 370 -2.50 37.03 4.24
C ASP A 370 -2.66 36.17 5.51
N GLY A 371 -1.95 35.04 5.61
CA GLY A 371 -2.02 34.07 6.70
C GLY A 371 -3.39 33.40 6.88
N LYS A 372 -4.33 33.60 5.95
CA LYS A 372 -5.73 33.13 6.09
C LYS A 372 -6.04 31.99 5.16
N GLU A 373 -5.40 31.96 4.00
CA GLU A 373 -5.55 30.91 3.00
C GLU A 373 -4.22 30.26 2.66
N ARG A 374 -4.30 29.15 1.94
CA ARG A 374 -3.14 28.47 1.37
C ARG A 374 -3.27 28.48 -0.13
N GLN A 375 -2.15 28.25 -0.80
CA GLN A 375 -2.08 28.02 -2.23
C GLN A 375 -1.46 26.64 -2.49
N LEU A 376 -1.95 25.95 -3.52
CA LEU A 376 -1.38 24.69 -3.95
C LEU A 376 -0.23 24.96 -4.93
N VAL A 377 0.95 24.45 -4.62
CA VAL A 377 2.17 24.62 -5.42
C VAL A 377 2.89 23.29 -5.62
N ASP A 378 3.71 23.21 -6.66
CA ASP A 378 4.69 22.12 -6.80
C ASP A 378 5.70 22.18 -5.66
N ASP A 379 5.89 21.04 -4.98
CA ASP A 379 6.96 20.83 -4.02
C ASP A 379 8.23 20.38 -4.76
N PHE A 380 8.14 19.22 -5.43
CA PHE A 380 9.15 18.71 -6.34
C PHE A 380 8.54 17.75 -7.36
N VAL A 381 9.33 17.39 -8.38
CA VAL A 381 8.93 16.47 -9.43
C VAL A 381 10.03 15.43 -9.65
N ILE A 382 9.65 14.16 -9.57
CA ILE A 382 10.51 13.04 -9.94
C ILE A 382 10.21 12.67 -11.39
N LYS A 383 11.20 12.83 -12.27
CA LYS A 383 11.08 12.47 -13.68
C LYS A 383 11.80 11.17 -13.94
N CYS A 384 11.13 10.23 -14.61
CA CYS A 384 11.75 8.96 -15.00
C CYS A 384 12.68 9.11 -16.22
N HIS A 385 12.72 10.30 -16.84
CA HIS A 385 13.68 10.68 -17.88
C HIS A 385 14.27 12.07 -17.66
N GLU A 386 15.59 12.17 -17.77
CA GLU A 386 16.20 13.32 -18.41
C GLU A 386 16.18 13.05 -19.91
N GLN A 387 15.43 13.83 -20.68
CA GLN A 387 15.56 13.81 -22.14
C GLN A 387 17.02 14.16 -22.47
N SER A 388 17.85 13.16 -22.76
CA SER A 388 19.12 13.43 -23.43
C SER A 388 18.74 14.01 -24.80
N LYS A 389 18.88 15.33 -24.97
CA LYS A 389 18.61 16.06 -26.22
C LYS A 389 19.59 15.68 -27.35
N HIS A 390 20.33 14.59 -27.20
CA HIS A 390 21.28 14.08 -28.16
C HIS A 390 20.91 12.64 -28.52
N GLN A 391 19.82 12.46 -29.26
CA GLN A 391 19.75 11.30 -30.15
C GLN A 391 20.92 11.44 -31.13
N ALA A 392 21.98 10.65 -30.91
CA ALA A 392 23.03 10.53 -31.90
C ALA A 392 22.40 10.00 -33.20
N PRO A 393 22.67 10.63 -34.37
CA PRO A 393 22.07 10.19 -35.62
C PRO A 393 22.43 8.72 -35.86
N ILE A 394 21.42 7.88 -36.11
CA ILE A 394 21.65 6.48 -36.47
C ILE A 394 22.37 6.47 -37.82
N VAL A 395 23.62 6.04 -37.80
CA VAL A 395 24.46 5.90 -39.00
C VAL A 395 24.52 4.43 -39.41
N SER A 396 24.34 4.16 -40.71
CA SER A 396 24.62 2.84 -41.27
C SER A 396 26.10 2.47 -41.10
N GLN A 397 26.45 1.20 -41.27
CA GLN A 397 27.86 0.75 -41.33
C GLN A 397 28.70 1.45 -42.44
N SER A 398 28.04 2.15 -43.37
CA SER A 398 28.66 2.98 -44.40
C SER A 398 28.71 4.48 -44.07
N GLY A 399 28.34 4.87 -42.84
CA GLY A 399 28.36 6.27 -42.37
C GLY A 399 27.22 7.14 -42.86
N ARG A 400 26.16 6.58 -43.47
CA ARG A 400 24.99 7.36 -43.90
C ARG A 400 23.99 7.53 -42.75
N ILE A 401 23.59 8.77 -42.50
CA ILE A 401 22.55 9.10 -41.52
C ILE A 401 21.20 8.56 -42.02
N ILE A 402 20.62 7.62 -41.27
CA ILE A 402 19.32 7.03 -41.57
C ILE A 402 18.24 7.97 -41.03
N LYS A 403 17.51 8.65 -41.94
CA LYS A 403 16.28 9.36 -41.57
C LYS A 403 15.17 8.33 -41.36
N GLN A 404 14.84 8.05 -40.10
CA GLN A 404 13.75 7.15 -39.75
C GLN A 404 12.41 7.78 -40.18
N ARG A 405 11.73 7.19 -41.17
CA ARG A 405 10.34 7.53 -41.49
C ARG A 405 9.44 6.92 -40.43
N ARG A 406 8.91 7.73 -39.50
CA ARG A 406 7.77 7.33 -38.67
C ARG A 406 6.59 7.01 -39.60
N ARG A 407 5.96 5.84 -39.43
CA ARG A 407 4.70 5.54 -40.11
C ARG A 407 3.60 6.39 -39.46
N GLU A 408 3.14 7.41 -40.15
CA GLU A 408 1.91 8.12 -39.81
C GLU A 408 0.74 7.14 -40.00
N GLY A 409 0.15 6.63 -38.92
CA GLY A 409 -1.05 5.77 -38.99
C GLY A 409 -1.25 4.79 -37.83
N CYS A 410 -0.21 4.44 -37.07
CA CYS A 410 -0.38 3.76 -35.78
C CYS A 410 -0.19 4.80 -34.69
N ILE A 411 -1.24 5.09 -33.92
CA ILE A 411 -1.09 5.78 -32.65
C ILE A 411 -0.47 4.74 -31.71
N ASP A 412 0.86 4.62 -31.72
CA ASP A 412 1.56 3.99 -30.61
C ASP A 412 1.30 4.88 -29.39
N LEU A 413 0.25 4.57 -28.62
CA LEU A 413 0.07 5.18 -27.31
C LEU A 413 1.35 4.90 -26.52
N PRO A 414 2.03 5.93 -25.98
CA PRO A 414 3.29 5.73 -25.29
C PRO A 414 3.04 4.85 -24.06
N GLU A 415 3.66 3.68 -24.02
CA GLU A 415 3.60 2.79 -22.86
C GLU A 415 3.98 3.55 -21.59
N ARG A 416 3.19 3.36 -20.53
CA ARG A 416 3.39 4.05 -19.26
C ARG A 416 4.77 3.79 -18.68
N LEU A 417 5.46 4.86 -18.26
CA LEU A 417 6.79 4.75 -17.67
C LEU A 417 6.76 4.64 -16.15
N VAL A 418 5.88 5.36 -15.46
CA VAL A 418 5.72 5.27 -14.00
C VAL A 418 4.61 4.27 -13.67
N HIS A 419 4.96 3.08 -13.21
CA HIS A 419 3.98 2.00 -13.02
C HIS A 419 3.27 2.04 -11.67
N THR A 420 4.05 2.24 -10.61
CA THR A 420 3.54 2.33 -9.23
C THR A 420 4.60 2.96 -8.32
N MET A 421 4.17 3.40 -7.14
CA MET A 421 5.02 4.03 -6.15
C MET A 421 4.65 3.55 -4.75
N GLY A 422 5.57 3.72 -3.81
CA GLY A 422 5.28 3.59 -2.39
C GLY A 422 6.19 4.47 -1.55
N TYR A 423 5.88 4.52 -0.26
CA TYR A 423 6.59 5.31 0.74
C TYR A 423 7.09 4.38 1.84
N SER A 424 8.34 4.59 2.26
CA SER A 424 8.90 3.98 3.46
C SER A 424 8.98 5.03 4.54
N ASP A 425 8.18 4.87 5.58
CA ASP A 425 8.20 5.65 6.82
C ASP A 425 9.52 5.45 7.59
N ASP A 426 9.99 4.21 7.66
CA ASP A 426 11.22 3.78 8.31
C ASP A 426 12.49 4.49 7.80
N LEU A 427 12.57 4.73 6.50
CA LEU A 427 13.71 5.40 5.85
C LEU A 427 13.41 6.81 5.36
N ASP A 428 12.16 7.23 5.43
CA ASP A 428 11.65 8.48 4.85
C ASP A 428 12.02 8.63 3.36
N MET A 429 11.70 7.60 2.58
CA MET A 429 12.03 7.52 1.14
C MET A 429 10.82 7.17 0.31
N ILE A 430 10.76 7.77 -0.89
CA ILE A 430 9.83 7.37 -1.94
C ILE A 430 10.52 6.32 -2.81
N PHE A 431 9.86 5.20 -3.08
CA PHE A 431 10.33 4.23 -4.06
C PHE A 431 9.37 4.17 -5.25
N LEU A 432 9.93 4.17 -6.46
CA LEU A 432 9.20 4.28 -7.71
C LEU A 432 9.55 3.12 -8.64
N LEU A 433 8.55 2.37 -9.07
CA LEU A 433 8.70 1.39 -10.15
C LEU A 433 8.51 2.10 -11.49
N SER A 434 9.57 2.11 -12.30
CA SER A 434 9.54 2.78 -13.60
C SER A 434 10.18 1.97 -14.71
N SER A 435 9.80 2.24 -15.96
CA SER A 435 10.43 1.69 -17.16
C SER A 435 11.14 2.79 -17.93
N ALA A 436 12.29 2.47 -18.54
CA ALA A 436 12.91 3.36 -19.53
C ALA A 436 12.26 3.17 -20.90
N GLN A 437 12.11 4.25 -21.67
CA GLN A 437 11.73 4.13 -23.08
C GLN A 437 12.84 3.39 -23.84
N PRO A 438 12.49 2.47 -24.75
CA PRO A 438 13.49 1.80 -25.57
C PRO A 438 14.22 2.82 -26.44
N LEU A 439 15.55 2.89 -26.33
CA LEU A 439 16.39 3.79 -27.15
C LEU A 439 16.41 3.40 -28.63
N SER A 440 15.94 2.19 -28.96
CA SER A 440 15.78 1.67 -30.33
C SER A 440 14.82 0.46 -30.33
N ASP A 441 14.26 0.12 -31.49
CA ASP A 441 13.35 -1.04 -31.68
C ASP A 441 13.96 -2.39 -31.25
N TYR A 442 15.28 -2.46 -31.07
CA TYR A 442 16.01 -3.67 -30.70
C TYR A 442 16.40 -3.75 -29.22
N GLN A 443 16.19 -2.69 -28.43
CA GLN A 443 16.50 -2.70 -27.01
C GLN A 443 15.26 -3.05 -26.18
N ALA A 444 15.42 -4.08 -25.35
CA ALA A 444 14.45 -4.44 -24.33
C ALA A 444 14.18 -3.25 -23.40
N GLN A 445 12.90 -2.91 -23.20
CA GLN A 445 12.47 -2.00 -22.14
C GLN A 445 12.98 -2.53 -20.80
N GLN A 446 13.81 -1.74 -20.12
CA GLN A 446 14.32 -2.07 -18.79
C GLN A 446 13.42 -1.46 -17.73
N THR A 447 13.19 -2.21 -16.66
CA THR A 447 12.39 -1.78 -15.51
C THR A 447 13.33 -1.56 -14.33
N TYR A 448 13.02 -0.54 -13.55
CA TYR A 448 13.84 -0.07 -12.46
C TYR A 448 13.00 0.22 -11.22
N VAL A 449 13.62 0.04 -10.06
CA VAL A 449 13.15 0.62 -8.80
C VAL A 449 14.10 1.74 -8.43
N GLY A 450 13.60 2.97 -8.46
CA GLY A 450 14.32 4.15 -7.99
C GLY A 450 13.92 4.49 -6.56
N PHE A 451 14.91 4.75 -5.70
CA PHE A 451 14.74 5.27 -4.35
C PHE A 451 15.06 6.77 -4.37
N TYR A 452 14.14 7.57 -3.87
CA TYR A 452 14.17 9.02 -3.91
C TYR A 452 14.01 9.56 -2.49
N ASP A 453 14.71 10.65 -2.22
CA ASP A 453 14.55 11.41 -0.98
C ASP A 453 13.14 12.01 -0.91
N ASN A 454 12.44 11.78 0.20
CA ASN A 454 11.05 12.22 0.36
C ASN A 454 10.90 13.76 0.43
N TRP A 455 11.96 14.50 0.79
CA TRP A 455 11.88 15.95 1.01
C TRP A 455 12.12 16.76 -0.26
N ASN A 456 12.98 16.28 -1.16
CA ASN A 456 13.37 17.02 -2.35
C ASN A 456 13.24 16.23 -3.65
N GLY A 457 12.83 14.96 -3.59
CA GLY A 457 12.66 14.10 -4.76
C GLY A 457 13.97 13.73 -5.45
N LYS A 458 15.13 13.95 -4.83
CA LYS A 458 16.41 13.61 -5.43
C LYS A 458 16.57 12.09 -5.48
N LEU A 459 16.96 11.59 -6.65
CA LEU A 459 17.33 10.18 -6.80
C LEU A 459 18.52 9.85 -5.89
N LEU A 460 18.30 8.91 -4.99
CA LEU A 460 19.31 8.37 -4.10
C LEU A 460 20.01 7.18 -4.75
N ARG A 461 19.23 6.25 -5.33
CA ARG A 461 19.74 5.08 -6.04
C ARG A 461 18.68 4.49 -6.96
N GLN A 462 19.10 3.82 -8.02
CA GLN A 462 18.24 3.07 -8.92
C GLN A 462 18.78 1.65 -9.11
N PHE A 463 17.87 0.67 -9.14
CA PHE A 463 18.18 -0.74 -9.36
C PHE A 463 17.42 -1.27 -10.56
N VAL A 464 18.08 -2.04 -11.41
CA VAL A 464 17.45 -2.74 -12.53
C VAL A 464 16.74 -3.98 -11.99
N LEU A 465 15.49 -4.18 -12.39
CA LEU A 465 14.77 -5.43 -12.18
C LEU A 465 14.93 -6.32 -13.40
N GLU A 466 15.11 -7.63 -13.18
CA GLU A 466 15.20 -8.61 -14.26
C GLU A 466 13.91 -8.70 -15.08
N ARG A 467 12.76 -8.51 -14.42
CA ARG A 467 11.43 -8.59 -15.05
C ARG A 467 10.95 -7.24 -15.56
N ARG A 468 10.40 -7.25 -16.78
CA ARG A 468 9.77 -6.08 -17.40
C ARG A 468 8.42 -5.77 -16.75
N ALA A 469 8.13 -4.49 -16.63
CA ALA A 469 6.85 -3.97 -16.20
C ALA A 469 6.01 -3.55 -17.42
N PHE A 470 4.90 -4.27 -17.65
CA PHE A 470 3.87 -3.90 -18.64
C PHE A 470 2.75 -3.07 -18.02
N GLU A 471 2.43 -1.92 -18.59
CA GLU A 471 1.41 -0.99 -18.09
C GLU A 471 0.06 -1.65 -17.73
N THR A 472 -0.38 -2.59 -18.57
CA THR A 472 -1.71 -3.22 -18.50
C THR A 472 -1.87 -4.22 -17.34
N LEU A 473 -0.81 -4.49 -16.58
CA LEU A 473 -0.84 -5.44 -15.46
C LEU A 473 -1.04 -4.73 -14.13
N GLU A 474 -2.09 -5.16 -13.41
CA GLU A 474 -2.33 -4.81 -12.01
C GLU A 474 -1.18 -5.32 -11.15
N ARG A 475 -0.62 -4.44 -10.31
CA ARG A 475 0.59 -4.71 -9.53
C ARG A 475 0.61 -3.97 -8.21
N SER A 476 1.31 -4.55 -7.24
CA SER A 476 1.63 -3.93 -5.96
C SER A 476 3.12 -4.09 -5.69
N LEU A 477 3.74 -3.02 -5.22
CA LEU A 477 5.16 -3.00 -4.84
C LEU A 477 5.27 -2.57 -3.39
N PHE A 478 5.92 -3.39 -2.58
CA PHE A 478 6.18 -3.12 -1.19
C PHE A 478 7.68 -3.14 -0.95
N TYR A 479 8.13 -2.30 -0.04
CA TYR A 479 9.51 -2.28 0.39
C TYR A 479 9.53 -2.22 1.91
N GLN A 480 10.16 -3.24 2.51
CA GLN A 480 10.36 -3.34 3.95
C GLN A 480 11.83 -3.64 4.21
N LEU A 481 12.52 -2.72 4.89
CA LEU A 481 13.90 -2.89 5.36
C LEU A 481 14.90 -3.21 4.23
N ASP A 482 15.23 -4.48 4.00
CA ASP A 482 16.16 -4.91 2.95
C ASP A 482 15.46 -5.69 1.82
N THR A 483 14.12 -5.68 1.80
CA THR A 483 13.29 -6.58 1.00
C THR A 483 12.33 -5.79 0.13
N ILE A 484 12.29 -6.11 -1.16
CA ILE A 484 11.25 -5.64 -2.10
C ILE A 484 10.34 -6.82 -2.41
N SER A 485 9.04 -6.65 -2.21
CA SER A 485 8.02 -7.64 -2.56
C SER A 485 7.17 -7.08 -3.69
N HIS A 486 7.16 -7.78 -4.83
CA HIS A 486 6.44 -7.38 -6.03
C HIS A 486 5.39 -8.41 -6.39
N VAL A 487 4.11 -8.01 -6.32
CA VAL A 487 2.97 -8.85 -6.69
C VAL A 487 2.39 -8.35 -7.99
N ILE A 488 2.15 -9.25 -8.94
CA ILE A 488 1.59 -8.94 -10.26
C ILE A 488 0.44 -9.88 -10.54
N LYS A 489 -0.64 -9.36 -11.11
CA LYS A 489 -1.69 -10.16 -11.71
C LYS A 489 -1.47 -10.24 -13.22
N THR A 490 -1.25 -11.43 -13.72
CA THR A 490 -0.90 -11.68 -15.12
C THR A 490 -2.13 -11.67 -16.02
N MET A 491 -1.91 -11.57 -17.34
CA MET A 491 -2.98 -11.65 -18.35
C MET A 491 -3.77 -12.97 -18.27
N ASP A 492 -3.12 -14.06 -17.86
CA ASP A 492 -3.74 -15.37 -17.67
C ASP A 492 -4.58 -15.45 -16.38
N ARG A 493 -4.84 -14.32 -15.72
CA ARG A 493 -5.54 -14.20 -14.43
C ARG A 493 -4.89 -14.99 -13.30
N LYS A 494 -3.58 -15.24 -13.41
CA LYS A 494 -2.76 -15.77 -12.32
C LYS A 494 -2.17 -14.61 -11.52
N PHE A 495 -1.71 -14.92 -10.33
CA PHE A 495 -0.96 -14.00 -9.48
C PHE A 495 0.46 -14.51 -9.36
N GLU A 496 1.40 -13.60 -9.38
CA GLU A 496 2.82 -13.86 -9.21
C GLU A 496 3.35 -13.00 -8.08
N CYS A 497 4.22 -13.57 -7.24
CA CYS A 497 4.94 -12.84 -6.21
C CYS A 497 6.43 -13.10 -6.38
N SER A 498 7.18 -12.02 -6.52
CA SER A 498 8.64 -12.04 -6.63
C SER A 498 9.22 -11.22 -5.48
N VAL A 499 10.18 -11.79 -4.77
CA VAL A 499 10.82 -11.11 -3.64
C VAL A 499 12.30 -10.95 -3.92
N LEU A 500 12.77 -9.72 -3.74
CA LEU A 500 14.16 -9.33 -3.92
C LEU A 500 14.76 -8.88 -2.61
N LYS A 501 16.02 -9.24 -2.38
CA LYS A 501 16.79 -8.88 -1.19
C LYS A 501 18.00 -8.04 -1.55
N LEU A 502 18.29 -7.06 -0.71
CA LEU A 502 19.53 -6.30 -0.79
C LEU A 502 20.72 -7.19 -0.43
N GLN A 503 21.66 -7.32 -1.36
CA GLN A 503 22.85 -8.15 -1.23
C GLN A 503 24.07 -7.40 -1.75
N ALA A 504 25.25 -7.71 -1.20
CA ALA A 504 26.49 -7.19 -1.72
C ALA A 504 26.75 -7.75 -3.12
N VAL A 505 27.16 -6.91 -4.06
CA VAL A 505 27.57 -7.34 -5.41
C VAL A 505 28.85 -8.15 -5.29
N PRO A 506 28.88 -9.41 -5.76
CA PRO A 506 30.12 -10.18 -5.80
C PRO A 506 31.11 -9.52 -6.78
N ASP A 507 32.15 -8.90 -6.22
CA ASP A 507 33.41 -8.43 -6.83
C ASP A 507 33.38 -7.27 -7.86
N LEU A 508 33.55 -6.05 -7.32
CA LEU A 508 34.43 -5.01 -7.93
C LEU A 508 35.79 -4.94 -7.20
N THR A 509 36.07 -5.89 -6.30
CA THR A 509 37.17 -5.83 -5.33
C THR A 509 38.48 -6.46 -5.78
N ASP A 510 38.52 -7.27 -6.85
CA ASP A 510 39.75 -7.98 -7.23
C ASP A 510 40.54 -7.38 -8.42
N GLU A 511 39.93 -6.58 -9.30
CA GLU A 511 40.67 -5.99 -10.44
C GLU A 511 41.33 -4.63 -10.13
N CYS A 512 40.82 -3.87 -9.15
CA CYS A 512 41.39 -2.56 -8.80
C CYS A 512 42.61 -2.64 -7.87
N TYR A 513 42.82 -3.76 -7.17
CA TYR A 513 43.94 -3.92 -6.24
C TYR A 513 45.18 -4.60 -6.85
N THR A 514 45.02 -5.38 -7.92
CA THR A 514 46.15 -6.02 -8.64
C THR A 514 46.94 -5.02 -9.46
N LYS A 515 46.31 -4.02 -10.08
CA LYS A 515 47.01 -2.97 -10.85
C LYS A 515 47.86 -1.99 -10.01
N LYS A 516 47.66 -1.92 -8.69
CA LYS A 516 48.49 -1.08 -7.79
C LYS A 516 49.71 -1.79 -7.21
N LYS A 517 49.83 -3.11 -7.33
CA LYS A 517 51.00 -3.86 -6.84
C LYS A 517 52.09 -4.08 -7.89
N GLU A 518 51.77 -3.97 -9.18
CA GLU A 518 52.76 -4.15 -10.26
C GLU A 518 53.56 -2.88 -10.62
N GLN A 519 53.28 -1.73 -9.99
CA GLN A 519 54.03 -0.47 -10.21
C GLN A 519 55.02 -0.10 -9.08
N GLN A 520 55.29 -1.00 -8.13
CA GLN A 520 56.40 -0.80 -7.19
C GLN A 520 57.53 -1.78 -7.48
N SER A 521 58.48 -1.31 -8.28
CA SER A 521 59.77 -1.94 -8.54
C SER A 521 60.57 -2.17 -7.24
N PRO A 522 61.41 -3.23 -7.17
CA PRO A 522 62.05 -3.64 -5.93
C PRO A 522 63.26 -2.75 -5.61
N ARG A 523 63.21 -2.06 -4.47
CA ARG A 523 64.39 -1.40 -3.88
C ARG A 523 65.37 -2.47 -3.39
N ARG A 524 66.57 -2.45 -3.97
CA ARG A 524 67.79 -3.16 -3.57
C ARG A 524 67.96 -3.14 -2.03
N ARG A 525 68.07 -4.33 -1.42
CA ARG A 525 68.71 -4.49 -0.11
C ARG A 525 70.20 -4.77 -0.32
N VAL A 526 71.02 -3.80 0.04
CA VAL A 526 72.45 -3.98 0.33
C VAL A 526 72.54 -4.82 1.60
N GLN A 527 73.23 -5.96 1.53
CA GLN A 527 73.69 -6.71 2.71
C GLN A 527 75.19 -6.48 2.86
N SER A 528 75.59 -6.00 4.04
CA SER A 528 76.96 -5.91 4.50
C SER A 528 77.32 -7.12 5.37
N HIS A 529 78.48 -7.71 5.08
CA HIS A 529 79.38 -8.53 5.91
C HIS A 529 78.86 -9.88 6.47
N ARG A 530 79.42 -10.99 5.98
CA ARG A 530 80.75 -11.52 6.34
C ARG A 530 81.29 -12.42 5.24
#